data_AF-A0A421NYS6-F1
#
_entry.id   AF-A0A421NYS6-F1
#
_cell.length_a   1.000
_cell.length_b   1.000
_cell.length_c   1.000
_cell.angle_alpha   90.00
_cell.angle_beta   90.00
_cell.angle_gamma   90.00
#
_symmetry.space_group_name_H-M   'P 1'
#
loop_
_entity.id
_entity.type
_entity.pdbx_description
1 polymer ?
#
loop_
_entity_poly.entity_id
_entity_poly.type
_entity_poly.pdbx_seq_one_letter_code
_entity_poly.pdbx_strand_id
1 'polypeptide(L)'
;MNWSSFFPKKTKQMQLLTNFYHSLQGEPFLIEEILLNETPVKIEFYYLEQSKYYNALFQTRQFVVWTADKGTYRLLIDKDYYNNFKPLYRKEINTAWLEFMIQVYQKEANLINRIKLAFLGFFIPILLVIFLTLTMWSPGTKEEGQKTLIFGIPLVILLIVIFVINYWIKIQQKKMAFFKDQTLQKTLTKIKQILGEEFFAELLEKQKNYNPFFAKSKNEQDNNPIV
;
A
#
# COMPACT_ATOMS: atom_id res chain seq x y z
N MET A 1 -35.51 6.30 13.13
CA MET A 1 -35.02 4.97 12.67
C MET A 1 -33.59 5.16 12.21
N ASN A 2 -32.60 4.61 12.92
CA ASN A 2 -31.18 4.88 12.68
C ASN A 2 -30.64 3.83 11.69
N TRP A 3 -30.52 4.20 10.41
CA TRP A 3 -30.13 3.28 9.31
C TRP A 3 -28.67 2.80 9.41
N SER A 4 -27.89 3.31 10.38
CA SER A 4 -26.48 2.96 10.60
C SER A 4 -26.27 1.60 11.27
N SER A 5 -27.30 0.95 11.80
CA SER A 5 -27.20 -0.37 12.46
C SER A 5 -27.32 -1.57 11.53
N PHE A 6 -27.75 -1.38 10.27
CA PHE A 6 -28.01 -2.49 9.34
C PHE A 6 -26.80 -2.95 8.53
N PHE A 7 -25.74 -2.15 8.47
CA PHE A 7 -24.49 -2.53 7.82
C PHE A 7 -23.42 -2.68 8.89
N PRO A 8 -23.07 -3.90 9.33
CA PRO A 8 -21.89 -4.08 10.15
C PRO A 8 -20.72 -3.44 9.40
N LYS A 9 -20.01 -2.51 10.04
CA LYS A 9 -18.73 -2.00 9.53
C LYS A 9 -17.78 -3.19 9.41
N LYS A 10 -17.80 -3.88 8.27
CA LYS A 10 -16.73 -4.79 7.90
C LYS A 10 -15.50 -3.92 7.74
N THR A 11 -14.68 -3.87 8.79
CA THR A 11 -13.30 -3.38 8.69
C THR A 11 -12.65 -4.22 7.60
N LYS A 12 -12.35 -3.58 6.48
CA LYS A 12 -11.67 -4.25 5.38
C LYS A 12 -10.33 -4.75 5.92
N GLN A 13 -10.17 -6.07 5.97
CA GLN A 13 -8.94 -6.69 6.45
C GLN A 13 -7.78 -6.23 5.56
N MET A 14 -6.66 -5.90 6.20
CA MET A 14 -5.50 -5.37 5.50
C MET A 14 -4.93 -6.44 4.56
N GLN A 15 -4.72 -6.03 3.31
CA GLN A 15 -4.02 -6.82 2.30
C GLN A 15 -2.81 -6.00 1.85
N LEU A 16 -1.63 -6.51 2.13
CA LEU A 16 -0.36 -5.87 1.82
C LEU A 16 0.58 -6.91 1.22
N LEU A 17 1.04 -6.64 0.00
CA LEU A 17 2.04 -7.46 -0.69
C LEU A 17 1.68 -8.96 -0.67
N THR A 18 0.43 -9.30 -1.02
CA THR A 18 -0.10 -10.67 -0.96
C THR A 18 0.70 -11.67 -1.79
N ASN A 19 1.31 -11.23 -2.90
CA ASN A 19 2.20 -12.08 -3.69
C ASN A 19 3.43 -12.55 -2.89
N PHE A 20 4.01 -11.66 -2.07
CA PHE A 20 5.11 -12.00 -1.17
C PHE A 20 4.62 -12.89 -0.03
N TYR A 21 3.44 -12.58 0.52
CA TYR A 21 2.80 -13.37 1.55
C TYR A 21 2.63 -14.85 1.14
N HIS A 22 2.15 -15.11 -0.08
CA HIS A 22 1.93 -16.46 -0.60
C HIS A 22 3.20 -17.16 -1.13
N SER A 23 4.30 -16.43 -1.30
CA SER A 23 5.56 -17.01 -1.78
C SER A 23 6.42 -17.64 -0.69
N LEU A 24 6.05 -17.46 0.58
CA LEU A 24 6.79 -17.94 1.73
C LEU A 24 6.76 -19.47 1.84
N GLN A 25 7.92 -20.05 2.16
CA GLN A 25 8.09 -21.49 2.38
C GLN A 25 8.67 -21.77 3.78
N GLY A 26 8.24 -22.87 4.39
CA GLY A 26 8.67 -23.27 5.72
C GLY A 26 7.89 -22.57 6.85
N GLU A 27 8.38 -22.77 8.07
CA GLU A 27 7.76 -22.26 9.30
C GLU A 27 8.34 -20.90 9.70
N PRO A 28 7.57 -20.07 10.43
CA PRO A 28 8.10 -18.83 11.00
C PRO A 28 9.12 -19.14 12.11
N PHE A 29 10.20 -18.36 12.17
CA PHE A 29 11.23 -18.52 13.21
C PHE A 29 10.81 -17.87 14.54
N LEU A 30 9.86 -16.95 14.51
CA LEU A 30 9.27 -16.30 15.69
C LEU A 30 7.79 -16.01 15.42
N ILE A 31 6.98 -16.24 16.44
CA ILE A 31 5.57 -15.86 16.44
C ILE A 31 5.35 -14.94 17.63
N GLU A 32 4.75 -13.78 17.38
CA GLU A 32 4.35 -12.84 18.42
C GLU A 32 2.83 -12.64 18.38
N GLU A 33 2.21 -12.71 19.56
CA GLU A 33 0.80 -12.35 19.73
C GLU A 33 0.69 -10.97 20.38
N ILE A 34 0.03 -10.05 19.69
CA ILE A 34 -0.16 -8.66 20.14
C ILE A 34 -1.65 -8.34 20.24
N LEU A 35 -2.00 -7.42 21.13
CA LEU A 35 -3.34 -6.88 21.23
C LEU A 35 -3.39 -5.56 20.46
N LEU A 36 -4.14 -5.52 19.37
CA LEU A 36 -4.36 -4.32 18.58
C LEU A 36 -5.82 -3.90 18.75
N ASN A 37 -6.07 -2.75 19.38
CA ASN A 37 -7.42 -2.27 19.69
C ASN A 37 -8.30 -3.36 20.34
N GLU A 38 -7.77 -4.05 21.35
CA GLU A 38 -8.44 -5.15 22.07
C GLU A 38 -8.70 -6.42 21.24
N THR A 39 -8.23 -6.46 19.97
CA THR A 39 -8.29 -7.67 19.15
C THR A 39 -6.94 -8.39 19.15
N PRO A 40 -6.89 -9.70 19.43
CA PRO A 40 -5.65 -10.47 19.34
C PRO A 40 -5.24 -10.63 17.88
N VAL A 41 -3.99 -10.31 17.60
CA VAL A 41 -3.38 -10.36 16.28
C VAL A 41 -2.06 -11.11 16.36
N LYS A 42 -1.83 -11.99 15.38
CA LYS A 42 -0.61 -12.77 15.25
C LYS A 42 0.35 -12.12 14.24
N ILE A 43 1.60 -11.92 14.65
CA ILE A 43 2.72 -11.55 13.79
C ILE A 43 3.62 -12.77 13.65
N GLU A 44 3.87 -13.17 12.41
CA GLU A 44 4.77 -14.28 12.09
C GLU A 44 6.04 -13.74 11.43
N PHE A 45 7.19 -14.12 11.95
CA PHE A 45 8.48 -13.68 11.43
C PHE A 45 9.08 -14.78 10.57
N TYR A 46 9.46 -14.40 9.35
CA TYR A 46 10.12 -15.26 8.39
C TYR A 46 11.43 -14.62 7.98
N TYR A 47 12.43 -15.45 7.68
CA TYR A 47 13.65 -14.97 7.05
C TYR A 47 13.38 -14.62 5.59
N LEU A 48 14.04 -13.57 5.08
CA LEU A 48 13.89 -13.12 3.70
C LEU A 48 14.20 -14.25 2.70
N GLU A 49 15.16 -15.12 3.03
CA GLU A 49 15.59 -16.30 2.25
C GLU A 49 14.45 -17.30 2.01
N GLN A 50 13.44 -17.33 2.88
CA GLN A 50 12.26 -18.21 2.75
C GLN A 50 11.28 -17.72 1.66
N SER A 51 11.53 -16.56 1.07
CA SER A 51 10.72 -15.99 -0.01
C SER A 51 11.35 -16.26 -1.37
N LYS A 52 10.52 -16.60 -2.35
CA LYS A 52 10.93 -16.68 -3.77
C LYS A 52 11.47 -15.36 -4.32
N TYR A 53 11.18 -14.24 -3.64
CA TYR A 53 11.60 -12.89 -4.05
C TYR A 53 12.86 -12.40 -3.32
N TYR A 54 13.57 -13.27 -2.59
CA TYR A 54 14.78 -12.91 -1.84
C TYR A 54 15.75 -12.04 -2.65
N ASN A 55 16.17 -12.52 -3.82
CA ASN A 55 17.16 -11.82 -4.66
C ASN A 55 16.70 -10.41 -5.05
N ALA A 56 15.43 -10.25 -5.42
CA ALA A 56 14.89 -8.95 -5.82
C ALA A 56 14.82 -7.96 -4.64
N LEU A 57 14.41 -8.45 -3.46
CA LEU A 57 14.36 -7.64 -2.25
C LEU A 57 15.76 -7.25 -1.77
N PHE A 58 16.71 -8.20 -1.80
CA PHE A 58 18.08 -7.97 -1.38
C PHE A 58 18.80 -6.97 -2.30
N GLN A 59 18.65 -7.12 -3.63
CA GLN A 59 19.21 -6.17 -4.61
C GLN A 59 18.66 -4.74 -4.45
N THR A 60 17.39 -4.61 -4.06
CA THR A 60 16.76 -3.31 -3.80
C THR A 60 17.03 -2.77 -2.39
N ARG A 61 17.91 -3.42 -1.61
CA ARG A 61 18.24 -3.10 -0.22
C ARG A 61 17.03 -3.10 0.72
N GLN A 62 16.02 -3.92 0.40
CA GLN A 62 14.84 -4.14 1.23
C GLN A 62 15.07 -5.33 2.15
N PHE A 63 15.71 -5.07 3.28
CA PHE A 63 16.05 -6.10 4.27
C PHE A 63 14.88 -6.49 5.17
N VAL A 64 13.78 -5.74 5.12
CA VAL A 64 12.62 -5.89 6.01
C VAL A 64 11.37 -5.58 5.20
N VAL A 65 10.41 -6.50 5.17
CA VAL A 65 9.16 -6.34 4.43
C VAL A 65 7.99 -6.84 5.26
N TRP A 66 7.03 -5.95 5.49
CA TRP A 66 5.75 -6.32 6.07
C TRP A 66 4.79 -6.82 4.98
N THR A 67 4.11 -7.92 5.24
CA THR A 67 3.05 -8.45 4.38
C THR A 67 1.84 -8.80 5.24
N ALA A 68 0.65 -8.75 4.64
CA ALA A 68 -0.59 -9.06 5.33
C ALA A 68 -1.58 -9.70 4.37
N ASP A 69 -2.24 -10.75 4.83
CA ASP A 69 -3.42 -11.31 4.17
C ASP A 69 -4.45 -11.75 5.21
N LYS A 70 -5.72 -11.42 4.97
CA LYS A 70 -6.89 -11.85 5.77
C LYS A 70 -6.75 -11.72 7.30
N GLY A 71 -6.01 -10.73 7.79
CA GLY A 71 -5.83 -10.48 9.22
C GLY A 71 -4.62 -11.17 9.87
N THR A 72 -3.81 -11.90 9.10
CA THR A 72 -2.50 -12.40 9.53
C THR A 72 -1.41 -11.48 9.00
N TYR A 73 -0.47 -11.08 9.87
CA TYR A 73 0.64 -10.20 9.52
C TYR A 73 1.93 -10.99 9.54
N ARG A 74 2.74 -10.82 8.50
CA ARG A 74 4.05 -11.47 8.41
C ARG A 74 5.14 -10.44 8.20
N LEU A 75 6.22 -10.58 8.95
CA LEU A 75 7.43 -9.79 8.79
C LEU A 75 8.49 -10.68 8.14
N LEU A 76 8.88 -10.35 6.92
CA LEU A 76 10.05 -10.94 6.28
C LEU A 76 11.26 -10.08 6.63
N ILE A 77 12.31 -10.70 7.15
CA ILE A 77 13.51 -9.97 7.58
C ILE A 77 14.77 -10.74 7.22
N ASP A 78 15.79 -10.03 6.76
CA ASP A 78 17.11 -10.60 6.57
C ASP A 78 17.71 -11.00 7.94
N LYS A 79 18.38 -12.14 7.99
CA LYS A 79 18.88 -12.72 9.25
C LYS A 79 19.93 -11.84 9.91
N ASP A 80 20.89 -11.35 9.12
CA ASP A 80 21.96 -10.49 9.63
C ASP A 80 21.41 -9.12 10.02
N TYR A 81 20.46 -8.61 9.24
CA TYR A 81 19.75 -7.39 9.58
C TYR A 81 19.00 -7.53 10.92
N TYR A 82 18.24 -8.61 11.12
CA TYR A 82 17.52 -8.85 12.37
C TYR A 82 18.46 -8.91 13.57
N ASN A 83 19.62 -9.55 13.44
CA ASN A 83 20.59 -9.64 14.53
C ASN A 83 21.16 -8.27 14.92
N ASN A 84 21.45 -7.40 13.94
CA ASN A 84 22.00 -6.06 14.17
C ASN A 84 20.96 -5.08 14.70
N PHE A 85 19.69 -5.23 14.29
CA PHE A 85 18.61 -4.29 14.58
C PHE A 85 17.48 -4.88 15.43
N LYS A 86 17.72 -6.01 16.10
CA LYS A 86 16.76 -6.70 16.97
C LYS A 86 15.95 -5.78 17.90
N PRO A 87 16.53 -4.73 18.50
CA PRO A 87 15.77 -3.82 19.36
C PRO A 87 14.60 -3.12 18.65
N LEU A 88 14.68 -2.88 17.34
CA LEU A 88 13.58 -2.28 16.53
C LEU A 88 12.42 -3.26 16.28
N TYR A 89 12.59 -4.54 16.62
CA TYR A 89 11.62 -5.59 16.40
C TYR A 89 11.06 -6.16 17.69
N ARG A 90 11.13 -5.40 18.78
CA ARG A 90 10.43 -5.74 20.02
C ARG A 90 8.93 -5.59 19.83
N LYS A 91 8.17 -6.43 20.52
CA LYS A 91 6.70 -6.45 20.54
C LYS A 91 6.03 -5.07 20.56
N GLU A 92 6.48 -4.17 21.44
CA GLU A 92 5.93 -2.81 21.59
C GLU A 92 6.13 -1.95 20.33
N ILE A 93 7.30 -2.07 19.70
CA ILE A 93 7.65 -1.34 18.48
C ILE A 93 6.93 -1.93 17.27
N ASN A 94 6.84 -3.26 17.19
CA ASN A 94 6.04 -3.94 16.16
C ASN A 94 4.57 -3.52 16.24
N THR A 95 4.04 -3.35 17.45
CA THR A 95 2.69 -2.83 17.68
C THR A 95 2.57 -1.40 17.12
N ALA A 96 3.52 -0.51 17.42
CA ALA A 96 3.52 0.85 16.90
C ALA A 96 3.62 0.92 15.36
N TRP A 97 4.43 0.05 14.75
CA TRP A 97 4.50 -0.09 13.28
C TRP A 97 3.21 -0.61 12.69
N LEU A 98 2.58 -1.60 13.33
CA LEU A 98 1.35 -2.18 12.85
C LEU A 98 0.18 -1.20 12.92
N GLU A 99 0.07 -0.45 14.01
CA GLU A 99 -0.88 0.67 14.14
C GLU A 99 -0.72 1.68 13.00
N PHE A 100 0.51 2.09 12.71
CA PHE A 100 0.82 2.99 11.60
C PHE A 100 0.32 2.43 10.27
N MET A 101 0.70 1.19 9.95
CA MET A 101 0.35 0.57 8.67
C MET A 101 -1.16 0.41 8.51
N ILE A 102 -1.87 0.01 9.57
CA ILE A 102 -3.32 -0.15 9.56
C ILE A 102 -4.03 1.20 9.38
N GLN A 103 -3.58 2.25 10.08
CA GLN A 103 -4.17 3.59 9.94
C GLN A 103 -4.00 4.13 8.53
N VAL A 104 -2.80 3.98 7.95
CA VAL A 104 -2.52 4.37 6.56
C VAL A 104 -3.38 3.56 5.59
N TYR A 105 -3.40 2.23 5.72
CA TYR A 105 -4.20 1.35 4.86
C TYR A 105 -5.69 1.68 4.90
N GLN A 106 -6.26 1.89 6.09
CA GLN A 106 -7.67 2.25 6.24
C GLN A 106 -7.97 3.59 5.58
N LYS A 107 -7.07 4.58 5.69
CA LYS A 107 -7.23 5.87 5.03
C LYS A 107 -7.20 5.74 3.51
N GLU A 108 -6.27 4.97 2.97
CA GLU A 108 -6.18 4.69 1.53
C GLU A 108 -7.40 3.94 1.01
N ALA A 109 -7.82 2.88 1.71
CA ALA A 109 -9.01 2.11 1.34
C ALA A 109 -10.26 2.99 1.31
N ASN A 110 -10.41 3.89 2.28
CA ASN A 110 -11.50 4.87 2.30
C ASN A 110 -11.42 5.85 1.12
N LEU A 111 -10.22 6.32 0.76
CA LEU A 111 -10.03 7.19 -0.38
C LEU A 111 -10.37 6.49 -1.70
N ILE A 112 -9.87 5.26 -1.89
CA ILE A 112 -10.19 4.43 -3.06
C ILE A 112 -11.69 4.20 -3.17
N ASN A 113 -12.37 3.89 -2.07
CA ASN A 113 -13.82 3.71 -2.06
C ASN A 113 -14.55 5.01 -2.44
N ARG A 114 -14.11 6.17 -1.94
CA ARG A 114 -14.67 7.47 -2.34
C ARG A 114 -14.47 7.76 -3.83
N ILE A 115 -13.28 7.47 -4.37
CA ILE A 115 -13.00 7.62 -5.80
C ILE A 115 -13.92 6.70 -6.62
N LYS A 116 -14.08 5.44 -6.21
CA LYS A 116 -14.99 4.48 -6.85
C LYS A 116 -16.44 4.97 -6.84
N LEU A 117 -16.93 5.48 -5.72
CA LEU A 117 -18.28 6.02 -5.60
C LEU A 117 -18.47 7.28 -6.44
N ALA A 118 -17.48 8.18 -6.48
CA ALA A 118 -17.52 9.36 -7.35
C ALA A 118 -17.54 8.97 -8.83
N PHE A 119 -16.73 7.98 -9.22
CA PHE A 119 -16.71 7.45 -10.58
C PHE A 119 -18.06 6.82 -10.96
N LEU A 120 -18.61 5.98 -10.09
CA LEU A 120 -19.91 5.33 -10.32
C LEU A 120 -21.07 6.34 -10.35
N GLY A 121 -21.05 7.33 -9.46
CA GLY A 121 -22.15 8.28 -9.27
C GLY A 121 -22.14 9.48 -10.23
N PHE A 122 -20.98 9.88 -10.76
CA PHE A 122 -20.87 11.03 -11.66
C PHE A 122 -20.33 10.66 -13.03
N PHE A 123 -19.25 9.89 -13.10
CA PHE A 123 -18.58 9.64 -14.38
C PHE A 123 -19.40 8.72 -15.29
N ILE A 124 -19.90 7.60 -14.75
CA ILE A 124 -20.68 6.64 -15.54
C ILE A 124 -21.98 7.25 -16.10
N PRO A 125 -22.81 7.97 -15.33
CA PRO A 125 -24.03 8.59 -15.86
C PRO A 125 -23.74 9.61 -16.98
N ILE A 126 -22.69 10.43 -16.82
CA ILE A 126 -22.29 11.40 -17.85
C ILE A 126 -21.86 10.67 -19.13
N LEU A 127 -21.08 9.61 -19.00
CA LEU A 127 -20.62 8.80 -20.13
C LEU A 127 -21.79 8.10 -20.84
N LEU A 128 -22.78 7.65 -20.07
CA LEU A 128 -24.02 7.04 -20.59
C LEU A 128 -24.86 8.07 -21.34
N VAL A 129 -25.03 9.29 -20.81
CA VAL A 129 -25.73 10.38 -21.50
C VAL A 129 -25.03 10.71 -22.82
N ILE A 130 -23.70 10.85 -22.81
CA ILE A 130 -22.91 11.08 -24.02
C ILE A 130 -23.17 9.93 -25.02
N PHE A 131 -23.05 8.68 -24.60
CA PHE A 131 -23.28 7.52 -25.47
C PHE A 131 -24.69 7.49 -26.08
N LEU A 132 -25.73 7.80 -25.29
CA LEU A 132 -27.11 7.88 -25.79
C LEU A 132 -27.28 9.02 -26.80
N THR A 133 -26.69 10.19 -26.56
CA THR A 133 -26.74 11.31 -27.52
C THR A 133 -26.06 10.99 -28.84
N LEU A 134 -24.99 10.19 -28.82
CA LEU A 134 -24.27 9.74 -30.02
C LEU A 134 -25.07 8.69 -30.81
N THR A 135 -25.75 7.77 -30.12
CA THR A 135 -26.47 6.64 -30.74
C THR A 135 -27.86 6.98 -31.24
N MET A 136 -28.54 7.96 -30.63
CA MET A 136 -29.83 8.45 -31.11
C MET A 136 -29.72 9.26 -32.42
N TRP A 137 -28.52 9.55 -32.90
CA TRP A 137 -28.33 10.36 -34.10
C TRP A 137 -28.12 9.54 -35.38
N SER A 138 -29.19 9.46 -36.17
CA SER A 138 -29.19 8.85 -37.50
C SER A 138 -28.41 9.72 -38.50
N PRO A 139 -27.56 9.16 -39.37
CA PRO A 139 -26.76 9.90 -40.36
C PRO A 139 -27.57 10.67 -41.43
N GLY A 140 -28.90 10.62 -41.40
CA GLY A 140 -29.79 11.25 -42.38
C GLY A 140 -30.15 12.72 -42.17
N THR A 141 -29.84 13.33 -41.02
CA THR A 141 -30.19 14.75 -40.75
C THR A 141 -29.10 15.70 -41.28
N LYS A 142 -29.51 16.59 -42.20
CA LYS A 142 -28.65 17.38 -43.12
C LYS A 142 -28.32 18.80 -42.63
N GLU A 143 -28.33 19.08 -41.33
CA GLU A 143 -27.87 20.39 -40.83
C GLU A 143 -26.43 20.29 -40.30
N GLU A 144 -25.45 20.61 -41.15
CA GLU A 144 -24.02 20.58 -40.83
C GLU A 144 -23.65 21.45 -39.62
N GLY A 145 -24.34 22.58 -39.42
CA GLY A 145 -24.13 23.48 -38.28
C GLY A 145 -24.62 22.92 -36.92
N GLN A 146 -25.67 22.08 -36.93
CA GLN A 146 -26.15 21.43 -35.70
C GLN A 146 -25.21 20.30 -35.26
N LYS A 147 -24.44 19.69 -36.18
CA LYS A 147 -23.48 18.62 -35.87
C LYS A 147 -22.36 19.08 -34.95
N THR A 148 -21.81 20.25 -35.21
CA THR A 148 -20.69 20.78 -34.40
C THR A 148 -21.11 21.11 -32.96
N LEU A 149 -22.33 21.62 -32.76
CA LEU A 149 -22.87 21.95 -31.43
C LEU A 149 -23.22 20.67 -30.63
N ILE A 150 -23.85 19.70 -31.28
CA ILE A 150 -24.31 18.45 -30.64
C ILE A 150 -23.13 17.54 -30.25
N PHE A 151 -22.05 17.49 -31.05
CA PHE A 151 -20.85 16.73 -30.69
C PHE A 151 -19.85 17.53 -29.84
N GLY A 152 -19.77 18.85 -30.03
CA GLY A 152 -18.81 19.71 -29.33
C GLY A 152 -19.15 19.93 -27.85
N ILE A 153 -20.42 20.15 -27.52
CA ILE A 153 -20.84 20.41 -26.13
C ILE A 153 -20.55 19.21 -25.21
N PRO A 154 -20.95 17.97 -25.54
CA PRO A 154 -20.70 16.83 -24.66
C PRO A 154 -19.21 16.52 -24.50
N LEU A 155 -18.42 16.76 -25.54
CA LEU A 155 -16.96 16.62 -25.49
C LEU A 155 -16.32 17.64 -24.54
N VAL A 156 -16.74 18.91 -24.62
CA VAL A 156 -16.27 19.96 -23.71
C VAL A 156 -16.67 19.65 -22.27
N ILE A 157 -17.90 19.19 -22.04
CA ILE A 157 -18.36 18.76 -20.70
C ILE A 157 -17.51 17.61 -20.18
N LEU A 158 -17.22 16.60 -21.01
CA LEU A 158 -16.36 15.48 -20.64
C LEU A 158 -14.95 15.95 -20.25
N LEU A 159 -14.35 16.86 -21.01
CA LEU A 159 -13.04 17.43 -20.71
C LEU A 159 -13.03 18.18 -19.36
N ILE A 160 -14.05 18.99 -19.10
CA ILE A 160 -14.20 19.69 -17.81
C ILE A 160 -14.31 18.68 -16.66
N VAL A 161 -15.13 17.64 -16.81
CA VAL A 161 -15.32 16.60 -15.78
C VAL A 161 -14.01 15.86 -15.52
N ILE A 162 -13.28 15.47 -16.55
CA ILE A 162 -11.97 14.81 -16.43
C ILE A 162 -10.98 15.73 -15.69
N PHE A 163 -10.96 17.03 -16.02
CA PHE A 163 -10.07 17.99 -15.38
C PHE A 163 -10.39 18.17 -13.88
N VAL A 164 -11.68 18.32 -13.54
CA VAL A 164 -12.15 18.46 -12.16
C VAL A 164 -11.82 17.20 -11.34
N ILE A 165 -12.08 16.01 -11.87
CA ILE A 165 -11.79 14.74 -11.20
C ILE A 165 -10.28 14.59 -10.96
N ASN A 166 -9.46 14.86 -11.98
CA ASN A 166 -7.99 14.78 -11.85
C ASN A 166 -7.46 15.76 -10.81
N TYR A 167 -7.95 17.00 -10.81
CA TYR A 167 -7.56 18.00 -9.81
C TYR A 167 -7.95 17.57 -8.39
N TRP A 168 -9.16 17.05 -8.22
CA TRP A 168 -9.63 16.52 -6.95
C TRP A 168 -8.78 15.33 -6.47
N ILE A 169 -8.45 14.37 -7.35
CA ILE A 169 -7.57 13.24 -7.03
C ILE A 169 -6.20 13.74 -6.55
N LYS A 170 -5.59 14.71 -7.24
CA LYS A 170 -4.30 15.31 -6.84
C LYS A 170 -4.37 15.93 -5.45
N ILE A 171 -5.46 16.63 -5.10
CA ILE A 171 -5.66 17.17 -3.75
C ILE A 171 -5.72 16.03 -2.71
N GLN A 172 -6.46 14.97 -3.00
CA GLN A 172 -6.57 13.85 -2.07
C GLN A 172 -5.24 13.11 -1.88
N GLN A 173 -4.45 12.95 -2.94
CA GLN A 173 -3.10 12.39 -2.86
C GLN A 173 -2.18 13.23 -1.97
N LYS A 174 -2.20 14.57 -2.11
CA LYS A 174 -1.44 15.47 -1.23
C LYS A 174 -1.88 15.34 0.24
N LYS A 175 -3.19 15.28 0.50
CA LYS A 175 -3.72 15.06 1.85
C LYS A 175 -3.30 13.70 2.42
N MET A 176 -3.26 12.67 1.57
CA MET A 176 -2.82 11.33 1.96
C MET A 176 -1.32 11.32 2.32
N ALA A 177 -0.48 11.96 1.51
CA ALA A 177 0.95 12.11 1.80
C ALA A 177 1.18 12.82 3.14
N PHE A 178 0.52 13.96 3.35
CA PHE A 178 0.59 14.68 4.63
C PHE A 178 0.12 13.84 5.82
N PHE A 179 -0.99 13.11 5.67
CA PHE A 179 -1.48 12.20 6.72
C PHE A 179 -0.46 11.09 7.03
N LYS A 180 0.14 10.49 6.00
CA LYS A 180 1.17 9.46 6.14
C LYS A 180 2.37 10.02 6.91
N ASP A 181 2.85 11.21 6.54
CA ASP A 181 4.00 11.84 7.20
C ASP A 181 3.70 12.17 8.66
N GLN A 182 2.53 12.74 8.97
CA GLN A 182 2.12 13.01 10.35
C GLN A 182 2.02 11.73 11.18
N THR A 183 1.44 10.68 10.62
CA THR A 183 1.28 9.39 11.33
C THR A 183 2.64 8.74 11.54
N LEU A 184 3.52 8.80 10.53
CA LEU A 184 4.90 8.31 10.63
C LEU A 184 5.66 9.03 11.74
N GLN A 185 5.62 10.37 11.78
CA GLN A 185 6.29 11.15 12.83
C GLN A 185 5.78 10.78 14.23
N LYS A 186 4.46 10.61 14.40
CA LYS A 186 3.89 10.14 15.67
C LYS A 186 4.42 8.77 16.07
N THR A 187 4.48 7.83 15.12
CA THR A 187 5.02 6.49 15.36
C THR A 187 6.50 6.52 15.70
N LEU A 188 7.31 7.31 14.99
CA LEU A 188 8.73 7.48 15.31
C LEU A 188 8.92 8.09 16.71
N THR A 189 8.12 9.08 17.09
CA THR A 189 8.14 9.64 18.45
C THR A 189 7.81 8.59 19.50
N LYS A 190 6.78 7.75 19.28
CA LYS A 190 6.46 6.63 20.19
C LYS A 190 7.64 5.66 20.31
N ILE A 191 8.23 5.26 19.19
CA ILE A 191 9.38 4.34 19.17
C ILE A 191 10.59 4.95 19.88
N LYS A 192 10.86 6.23 19.65
CA LYS A 192 11.92 6.99 20.34
C LYS A 192 11.70 7.04 21.85
N GLN A 193 10.46 7.21 22.31
CA GLN A 193 10.12 7.16 23.73
C GLN A 193 10.34 5.77 24.34
N ILE A 194 10.03 4.70 23.60
CA ILE A 194 10.22 3.31 24.05
C ILE A 194 11.72 2.94 24.14
N LEU A 195 12.51 3.33 23.13
CA LEU A 195 13.93 2.96 23.04
C LEU A 195 14.88 3.89 23.79
N GLY A 196 14.46 5.13 24.04
CA GLY A 196 15.34 6.21 24.46
C GLY A 196 15.95 6.96 23.27
N GLU A 197 16.16 8.26 23.46
CA GLU A 197 16.59 9.17 22.38
C GLU A 197 17.98 8.84 21.82
N GLU A 198 18.95 8.60 22.69
CA GLU A 198 20.34 8.30 22.30
C GLU A 198 20.44 6.96 21.57
N PHE A 199 19.83 5.91 22.13
CA PHE A 199 19.86 4.58 21.53
C PHE A 199 19.10 4.53 20.19
N PHE A 200 17.99 5.25 20.07
CA PHE A 200 17.28 5.39 18.80
C PHE A 200 18.13 6.10 17.75
N ALA A 201 18.84 7.18 18.11
CA ALA A 201 19.73 7.88 17.20
C ALA A 201 20.90 6.99 16.74
N GLU A 202 21.52 6.24 17.66
CA GLU A 202 22.58 5.27 17.36
C GLU A 202 22.09 4.18 16.39
N LEU A 203 20.91 3.62 16.64
CA LEU A 203 20.31 2.61 15.76
C LEU A 203 20.03 3.16 14.36
N LEU A 204 19.54 4.39 14.25
CA LEU A 204 19.31 5.04 12.95
C LEU A 204 20.61 5.28 12.19
N GLU A 205 21.68 5.70 12.88
CA GLU A 205 22.99 5.87 12.26
C GLU A 205 23.55 4.53 11.78
N LYS A 206 23.47 3.49 12.61
CA LYS A 206 23.83 2.12 12.24
C LYS A 206 23.03 1.63 11.02
N GLN A 207 21.73 1.93 10.96
CA GLN A 207 20.87 1.53 9.86
C GLN A 207 21.26 2.25 8.55
N LYS A 208 21.63 3.54 8.61
CA LYS A 208 22.09 4.30 7.42
C LYS A 208 23.40 3.75 6.86
N ASN A 209 24.30 3.33 7.74
CA ASN A 209 25.61 2.81 7.38
C ASN A 209 25.61 1.29 7.17
N TYR A 210 24.45 0.64 7.28
CA TYR A 210 24.34 -0.80 7.10
C TYR A 210 24.60 -1.16 5.64
N ASN A 211 25.69 -1.86 5.42
CA ASN A 211 26.07 -2.42 4.13
C ASN A 211 26.29 -3.92 4.33
N PRO A 212 25.31 -4.78 4.01
CA PRO A 212 25.53 -6.21 4.09
C PRO A 212 26.65 -6.58 3.12
N PHE A 213 27.49 -7.53 3.51
CA PHE A 213 28.47 -8.09 2.59
C PHE A 213 27.69 -8.67 1.41
N PHE A 214 27.85 -8.09 0.22
CA PHE A 214 27.32 -8.65 -1.01
C PHE A 214 28.10 -9.94 -1.30
N ALA A 215 27.69 -11.04 -0.70
CA ALA A 215 28.13 -12.35 -1.15
C ALA A 215 27.66 -12.46 -2.59
N LYS A 216 28.60 -12.35 -3.55
CA LYS A 216 28.37 -12.66 -4.96
C LYS A 216 27.56 -13.95 -5.00
N SER A 217 26.41 -13.91 -5.67
CA SER A 217 25.58 -15.07 -5.86
C SER A 217 26.45 -16.23 -6.34
N LYS A 218 26.41 -17.35 -5.62
CA LYS A 218 27.20 -18.55 -5.90
C LYS A 218 26.78 -19.29 -7.19
N ASN A 219 26.09 -18.61 -8.11
CA ASN A 219 25.48 -19.18 -9.31
C ASN A 219 26.03 -18.59 -10.64
N GLU A 220 27.21 -17.96 -10.62
CA GLU A 220 27.90 -17.50 -11.85
C GLU A 220 29.29 -18.13 -12.06
N GLN A 221 29.63 -19.20 -11.32
CA GLN A 221 30.93 -19.86 -11.45
C GLN A 221 30.94 -21.33 -11.84
N ASP A 222 29.81 -21.91 -12.22
CA ASP A 222 29.79 -23.30 -12.69
C ASP A 222 28.78 -23.48 -13.82
N ASN A 223 29.17 -23.05 -15.02
CA ASN A 223 28.64 -23.50 -16.31
C ASN A 223 29.51 -22.91 -17.43
N ASN A 224 30.77 -23.33 -17.48
CA ASN A 224 31.49 -23.38 -18.74
C ASN A 224 32.53 -24.51 -18.66
N PRO A 225 32.17 -25.75 -19.05
CA PRO A 225 33.20 -26.71 -19.36
C PRO A 225 33.88 -26.26 -20.65
N ILE A 226 35.19 -26.09 -20.55
CA ILE A 226 36.11 -26.02 -21.67
C ILE A 226 35.92 -27.28 -22.51
N VAL A 227 35.42 -27.13 -23.74
CA VAL A 227 35.76 -27.95 -24.91
C VAL A 227 35.80 -27.02 -26.12
#